data_AF-A0A5T2NWR8-F1
#
_entry.id   AF-A0A5T2NWR8-F1
#
_cell.length_a   1.000
_cell.length_b   1.000
_cell.length_c   1.000
_cell.angle_alpha   90.00
_cell.angle_beta   90.00
_cell.angle_gamma   90.00
#
_symmetry.space_group_name_H-M   'P 1'
#
loop_
_entity.id
_entity.type
_entity.pdbx_description
1 polymer ?
#
loop_
_entity_poly.entity_id
_entity_poly.type
_entity_poly.pdbx_seq_one_letter_code
_entity_poly.pdbx_strand_id
1 'polypeptide(L)'
;KIKDFFCSTRRSAADQYIKELCDVASPPDAQRLFDLFCALYELSSPSCRGNFHFQHYKDAECQYTNLCIKDGEDIPLCIMIRQDHYYYEIMNRTVLCVDTQSAHLKRYSDINIKASTYVCEPLCCLFPERLQLSLSGGITFPVDLKNIEETLIAMAEKGNLCDWKEQERKAAISSRINLGIAQAGVTAIDDAIKNKIAAKVIENTNLKNAAFEPNYAQS
;
A
#
# COMPACT_ATOMS: atom_id res chain seq x y z
N LYS A 1 3.13 -20.29 -16.65
CA LYS A 1 4.35 -19.70 -17.23
C LYS A 1 5.43 -19.55 -16.15
N ILE A 2 5.21 -18.72 -15.15
CA ILE A 2 6.19 -18.42 -14.08
C ILE A 2 6.38 -19.49 -12.98
N LYS A 3 5.93 -20.74 -13.18
CA LYS A 3 5.93 -21.78 -12.11
C LYS A 3 7.34 -22.12 -11.60
N ASP A 4 8.34 -22.00 -12.49
CA ASP A 4 9.73 -22.37 -12.23
C ASP A 4 10.52 -21.19 -11.64
N PHE A 5 9.90 -20.01 -11.51
CA PHE A 5 10.50 -18.89 -10.80
C PHE A 5 10.54 -19.16 -9.28
N PHE A 6 9.68 -20.06 -8.79
CA PHE A 6 9.54 -20.37 -7.37
C PHE A 6 10.02 -21.78 -7.06
N CYS A 7 10.83 -21.93 -6.01
CA CYS A 7 11.21 -23.25 -5.52
C CYS A 7 9.99 -23.99 -4.95
N SER A 8 10.08 -25.32 -4.86
CA SER A 8 8.95 -26.20 -4.50
C SER A 8 8.27 -25.84 -3.19
N THR A 9 9.03 -25.43 -2.17
CA THR A 9 8.52 -25.05 -0.84
C THR A 9 7.79 -23.70 -0.82
N ARG A 10 8.05 -22.83 -1.81
CA ARG A 10 7.45 -21.48 -1.92
C ARG A 10 6.34 -21.41 -2.96
N ARG A 11 6.23 -22.42 -3.81
CA ARG A 11 5.27 -22.47 -4.93
C ARG A 11 3.82 -22.40 -4.45
N SER A 12 3.48 -23.00 -3.32
CA SER A 12 2.12 -22.95 -2.76
C SER A 12 1.71 -21.54 -2.34
N ALA A 13 2.61 -20.78 -1.72
CA ALA A 13 2.37 -19.38 -1.36
C ALA A 13 2.24 -18.50 -2.60
N ALA A 14 3.10 -18.69 -3.61
CA ALA A 14 2.99 -17.98 -4.88
C ALA A 14 1.67 -18.29 -5.60
N ASP A 15 1.20 -19.54 -5.57
CA ASP A 15 -0.08 -19.96 -6.14
C ASP A 15 -1.28 -19.25 -5.47
N GLN A 16 -1.23 -19.03 -4.15
CA GLN A 16 -2.26 -18.27 -3.44
C GLN A 16 -2.31 -16.80 -3.90
N TYR A 17 -1.16 -16.14 -4.05
CA TYR A 17 -1.11 -14.77 -4.56
C TYR A 17 -1.58 -14.65 -6.01
N ILE A 18 -1.23 -15.64 -6.86
CA ILE A 18 -1.71 -15.70 -8.25
C ILE A 18 -3.23 -15.92 -8.30
N LYS A 19 -3.78 -16.76 -7.42
CA LYS A 19 -5.24 -16.95 -7.31
C LYS A 19 -5.95 -15.65 -6.96
N GLU A 20 -5.40 -14.87 -6.05
CA GLU A 20 -5.94 -13.56 -5.68
C GLU A 20 -5.92 -12.58 -6.85
N LEU A 21 -4.82 -12.52 -7.62
CA LEU A 21 -4.75 -11.70 -8.84
C LEU A 21 -5.81 -12.10 -9.89
N CYS A 22 -6.14 -13.39 -9.97
CA CYS A 22 -7.11 -13.94 -10.89
C CYS A 22 -8.56 -13.90 -10.39
N ASP A 23 -8.82 -13.47 -9.15
CA ASP A 23 -10.17 -13.40 -8.61
C ASP A 23 -10.90 -12.14 -9.11
N VAL A 24 -11.61 -12.30 -10.23
CA VAL A 24 -12.38 -11.21 -10.86
C VAL A 24 -13.60 -10.81 -10.02
N ALA A 25 -14.08 -11.65 -9.09
CA ALA A 25 -15.21 -11.31 -8.24
C ALA A 25 -14.82 -10.34 -7.11
N SER A 26 -13.55 -10.35 -6.71
CA SER A 26 -13.00 -9.48 -5.67
C SER A 26 -11.59 -9.02 -6.05
N PRO A 27 -11.45 -8.20 -7.10
CA PRO A 27 -10.13 -7.87 -7.62
C PRO A 27 -9.33 -6.99 -6.63
N PRO A 28 -7.99 -7.11 -6.60
CA PRO A 28 -7.18 -6.36 -5.65
C PRO A 28 -7.13 -4.86 -5.95
N ASP A 29 -7.05 -4.05 -4.89
CA ASP A 29 -6.79 -2.61 -5.03
C ASP A 29 -5.33 -2.31 -5.36
N ALA A 30 -5.00 -1.04 -5.66
CA ALA A 30 -3.65 -0.63 -6.03
C ALA A 30 -2.58 -1.02 -5.00
N GLN A 31 -2.88 -0.86 -3.70
CA GLN A 31 -1.94 -1.21 -2.63
C GLN A 31 -1.72 -2.72 -2.60
N ARG A 32 -2.80 -3.49 -2.69
CA ARG A 32 -2.73 -4.94 -2.68
C ARG A 32 -2.02 -5.49 -3.92
N LEU A 33 -2.20 -4.88 -5.10
CA LEU A 33 -1.45 -5.21 -6.32
C LEU A 33 0.06 -5.00 -6.13
N PHE A 34 0.46 -3.86 -5.55
CA PHE A 34 1.86 -3.59 -5.22
C PHE A 34 2.41 -4.65 -4.24
N ASP A 35 1.67 -4.94 -3.17
CA ASP A 35 2.07 -5.92 -2.16
C ASP A 35 2.22 -7.33 -2.76
N LEU A 36 1.29 -7.74 -3.62
CA LEU A 36 1.33 -9.03 -4.33
C LEU A 36 2.55 -9.12 -5.24
N PHE A 37 2.88 -8.05 -5.99
CA PHE A 37 4.07 -8.00 -6.82
C PHE A 37 5.35 -8.16 -5.99
N CYS A 38 5.49 -7.40 -4.90
CA CYS A 38 6.62 -7.50 -3.98
C CYS A 38 6.72 -8.89 -3.34
N ALA A 39 5.60 -9.48 -2.91
CA ALA A 39 5.58 -10.81 -2.31
C ALA A 39 6.00 -11.90 -3.31
N LEU A 40 5.56 -11.80 -4.57
CA LEU A 40 6.02 -12.68 -5.65
C LEU A 40 7.52 -12.52 -5.92
N TYR A 41 8.03 -11.28 -5.93
CA TYR A 41 9.46 -11.01 -6.07
C TYR A 41 10.28 -11.66 -4.94
N GLU A 42 9.85 -11.52 -3.68
CA GLU A 42 10.52 -12.11 -2.52
C GLU A 42 10.53 -13.63 -2.54
N LEU A 43 9.43 -14.24 -2.98
CA LEU A 43 9.32 -15.70 -3.11
C LEU A 43 10.16 -16.26 -4.26
N SER A 44 10.44 -15.45 -5.29
CA SER A 44 11.19 -15.87 -6.47
C SER A 44 12.64 -16.28 -6.14
N SER A 45 13.13 -17.25 -6.90
CA SER A 45 14.52 -17.69 -6.85
C SER A 45 15.45 -16.53 -7.26
N PRO A 46 16.63 -16.39 -6.66
CA PRO A 46 17.56 -15.29 -7.00
C PRO A 46 17.86 -15.16 -8.50
N SER A 47 17.98 -16.30 -9.21
CA SER A 47 18.20 -16.36 -10.67
C SER A 47 17.04 -15.82 -11.51
N CYS A 48 15.83 -15.74 -10.94
CA CYS A 48 14.62 -15.29 -11.62
C CYS A 48 14.22 -13.87 -11.24
N ARG A 49 14.91 -13.23 -10.27
CA ARG A 49 14.61 -11.85 -9.87
C ARG A 49 14.81 -10.84 -11.00
N GLY A 50 15.72 -11.10 -11.93
CA GLY A 50 15.92 -10.28 -13.13
C GLY A 50 14.71 -10.22 -14.07
N ASN A 51 13.74 -11.12 -13.90
CA ASN A 51 12.49 -11.14 -14.66
C ASN A 51 11.42 -10.23 -14.07
N PHE A 52 11.64 -9.68 -12.87
CA PHE A 52 10.76 -8.70 -12.24
C PHE A 52 11.27 -7.30 -12.56
N HIS A 53 10.49 -6.56 -13.32
CA HIS A 53 10.85 -5.24 -13.80
C HIS A 53 10.06 -4.17 -13.09
N PHE A 54 10.79 -3.19 -12.57
CA PHE A 54 10.27 -1.95 -12.05
C PHE A 54 10.63 -0.83 -13.03
N GLN A 55 9.62 -0.21 -13.65
CA GLN A 55 9.84 0.85 -14.63
C GLN A 55 9.03 2.08 -14.22
N HIS A 56 9.75 3.11 -13.77
CA HIS A 56 9.16 4.39 -13.42
C HIS A 56 9.24 5.35 -14.61
N TYR A 57 8.13 6.01 -14.90
CA TYR A 57 8.00 7.02 -15.93
C TYR A 57 7.49 8.31 -15.29
N LYS A 58 8.22 9.39 -15.47
CA LYS A 58 7.84 10.74 -15.03
C LYS A 58 8.21 11.75 -16.10
N ASP A 59 7.21 12.45 -16.62
CA ASP A 59 7.37 13.63 -17.46
C ASP A 59 6.51 14.79 -16.93
N ALA A 60 6.38 15.87 -17.72
CA ALA A 60 5.63 17.05 -17.32
C ALA A 60 4.11 16.81 -17.17
N GLU A 61 3.57 15.77 -17.80
CA GLU A 61 2.12 15.51 -17.89
C GLU A 61 1.72 14.20 -17.20
N CYS A 62 2.63 13.25 -17.06
CA CYS A 62 2.36 11.89 -16.62
C CYS A 62 3.41 11.38 -15.63
N GLN A 63 2.91 10.75 -14.56
CA GLN A 63 3.72 9.97 -13.63
C GLN A 63 3.07 8.61 -13.41
N TYR A 64 3.80 7.55 -13.71
CA TYR A 64 3.32 6.18 -13.56
C TYR A 64 4.45 5.19 -13.33
N THR A 65 4.09 4.04 -12.77
CA THR A 65 5.01 2.92 -12.56
C THR A 65 4.42 1.65 -13.13
N ASN A 66 5.22 0.95 -13.94
CA ASN A 66 4.93 -0.39 -14.41
C ASN A 66 5.70 -1.41 -13.55
N LEU A 67 4.97 -2.38 -13.02
CA LEU A 67 5.49 -3.53 -12.29
C LEU A 67 5.19 -4.76 -13.13
N CYS A 68 6.18 -5.30 -13.84
CA CYS A 68 5.93 -6.37 -14.81
C CYS A 68 6.85 -7.57 -14.59
N ILE A 69 6.27 -8.76 -14.66
CA ILE A 69 7.00 -10.02 -14.68
C ILE A 69 7.12 -10.43 -16.15
N LYS A 70 8.34 -10.65 -16.63
CA LYS A 70 8.62 -11.06 -18.02
C LYS A 70 9.24 -12.44 -18.08
N ASP A 71 8.97 -13.20 -19.13
CA ASP A 71 9.55 -14.52 -19.39
C ASP A 71 9.91 -14.60 -20.88
N GLY A 72 11.09 -14.07 -21.23
CA GLY A 72 11.43 -13.76 -22.62
C GLY A 72 10.54 -12.64 -23.16
N GLU A 73 9.87 -12.91 -24.28
CA GLU A 73 8.92 -11.97 -24.92
C GLU A 73 7.54 -11.97 -24.24
N ASP A 74 7.23 -12.98 -23.42
CA ASP A 74 5.95 -13.05 -22.73
C ASP A 74 5.93 -12.09 -21.52
N ILE A 75 4.78 -11.45 -21.27
CA ILE A 75 4.53 -10.66 -20.06
C ILE A 75 3.41 -11.32 -19.24
N PRO A 76 3.74 -12.31 -18.40
CA PRO A 76 2.76 -12.99 -17.54
C PRO A 76 1.93 -12.06 -16.66
N LEU A 77 2.53 -10.99 -16.14
CA LEU A 77 1.87 -10.01 -15.28
C LEU A 77 2.43 -8.62 -15.59
N CYS A 78 1.56 -7.63 -15.73
CA CYS A 78 1.96 -6.23 -15.79
C CYS A 78 0.94 -5.39 -15.03
N ILE A 79 1.39 -4.65 -14.03
CA ILE A 79 0.56 -3.76 -13.22
C ILE A 79 1.02 -2.34 -13.54
N MET A 80 0.08 -1.48 -13.95
CA MET A 80 0.34 -0.07 -14.16
C MET A 80 -0.35 0.73 -13.05
N ILE A 81 0.42 1.49 -12.29
CA ILE A 81 -0.08 2.36 -11.22
C ILE A 81 0.16 3.81 -11.63
N ARG A 82 -0.93 4.58 -11.75
CA ARG A 82 -0.93 6.02 -12.02
C ARG A 82 -1.54 6.77 -10.85
N GLN A 83 -1.37 8.09 -10.88
CA GLN A 83 -1.95 9.00 -9.90
C GLN A 83 -3.48 8.87 -9.79
N ASP A 84 -4.17 8.65 -10.91
CA ASP A 84 -5.62 8.76 -11.02
C ASP A 84 -6.35 7.46 -11.37
N HIS A 85 -5.62 6.39 -11.72
CA HIS A 85 -6.14 5.07 -11.97
C HIS A 85 -5.03 4.01 -11.87
N TYR A 86 -5.43 2.75 -11.80
CA TYR A 86 -4.52 1.61 -11.97
C TYR A 86 -5.19 0.55 -12.81
N TYR A 87 -4.39 -0.24 -13.51
CA TYR A 87 -4.87 -1.46 -14.14
C TYR A 87 -3.82 -2.54 -14.02
N TYR A 88 -4.25 -3.78 -14.26
CA TYR A 88 -3.30 -4.88 -14.40
C TYR A 88 -3.76 -5.87 -15.46
N GLU A 89 -2.75 -6.50 -16.06
CA GLU A 89 -2.90 -7.46 -17.13
C GLU A 89 -2.26 -8.78 -16.72
N ILE A 90 -2.94 -9.88 -17.05
CA ILE A 90 -2.41 -11.23 -16.93
C ILE A 90 -2.35 -11.81 -18.33
N MET A 91 -1.15 -12.25 -18.75
CA MET A 91 -0.91 -12.79 -20.09
C MET A 91 -1.41 -11.85 -21.21
N ASN A 92 -1.08 -10.56 -21.12
CA ASN A 92 -1.48 -9.49 -22.05
C ASN A 92 -3.01 -9.32 -22.20
N ARG A 93 -3.78 -9.69 -21.17
CA ARG A 93 -5.22 -9.44 -21.10
C ARG A 93 -5.50 -8.58 -19.89
N THR A 94 -6.08 -7.40 -20.11
CA THR A 94 -6.56 -6.52 -19.05
C THR A 94 -7.58 -7.27 -18.20
N VAL A 95 -7.28 -7.43 -16.92
CA VAL A 95 -8.18 -8.05 -15.94
C VAL A 95 -9.11 -6.99 -15.36
N LEU A 96 -8.54 -5.86 -14.98
CA LEU A 96 -9.28 -4.74 -14.41
C LEU A 96 -8.56 -3.42 -14.69
N CYS A 97 -9.34 -2.37 -14.93
CA CYS A 97 -8.92 -0.97 -14.89
C CYS A 97 -9.84 -0.22 -13.92
N VAL A 98 -9.27 0.48 -12.95
CA VAL A 98 -10.00 1.20 -11.90
C VAL A 98 -9.52 2.64 -11.81
N ASP A 99 -10.45 3.57 -12.03
CA ASP A 99 -10.23 4.98 -11.72
C ASP A 99 -10.25 5.19 -10.20
N THR A 100 -9.24 5.87 -9.67
CA THR A 100 -9.24 6.24 -8.25
C THR A 100 -10.29 7.32 -8.03
N GLN A 101 -11.37 6.93 -7.36
CA GLN A 101 -12.48 7.83 -7.08
C GLN A 101 -12.16 8.73 -5.89
N SER A 102 -12.67 9.96 -5.93
CA SER A 102 -12.66 10.84 -4.77
C SER A 102 -13.55 10.26 -3.66
N ALA A 103 -13.14 10.42 -2.41
CA ALA A 103 -13.93 10.04 -1.25
C ALA A 103 -14.49 11.28 -0.55
N HIS A 104 -15.68 11.18 0.04
CA HIS A 104 -16.22 12.23 0.89
C HIS A 104 -15.50 12.25 2.26
N LEU A 105 -15.20 13.43 2.77
CA LEU A 105 -14.78 13.55 4.17
C LEU A 105 -15.95 13.16 5.08
N LYS A 106 -15.75 12.17 5.96
CA LYS A 106 -16.81 11.61 6.82
C LYS A 106 -17.60 12.67 7.61
N ARG A 107 -16.95 13.76 8.01
CA ARG A 107 -17.57 14.86 8.78
C ARG A 107 -18.12 15.99 7.90
N TYR A 108 -17.65 16.11 6.67
CA TYR A 108 -17.98 17.19 5.74
C TYR A 108 -18.24 16.60 4.35
N SER A 109 -19.47 16.13 4.13
CA SER A 109 -19.85 15.41 2.90
C SER A 109 -19.80 16.26 1.63
N ASP A 110 -19.83 17.58 1.78
CA ASP A 110 -19.66 18.56 0.70
C ASP A 110 -18.21 18.74 0.24
N ILE A 111 -17.26 18.12 0.96
CA ILE A 111 -15.83 18.11 0.63
C ILE A 111 -15.43 16.71 0.17
N ASN A 112 -14.89 16.66 -1.04
CA ASN A 112 -14.27 15.48 -1.62
C ASN A 112 -12.75 15.55 -1.47
N ILE A 113 -12.12 14.41 -1.19
CA ILE A 113 -10.68 14.26 -1.17
C ILE A 113 -10.25 13.19 -2.17
N LYS A 114 -9.22 13.48 -2.96
CA LYS A 114 -8.56 12.50 -3.83
C LYS A 114 -7.06 12.54 -3.53
N ALA A 115 -6.48 11.37 -3.27
CA ALA A 115 -5.04 11.22 -3.16
C ALA A 115 -4.49 10.71 -4.50
N SER A 116 -3.51 11.42 -5.04
CA SER A 116 -2.77 10.99 -6.22
C SER A 116 -1.58 10.15 -5.78
N THR A 117 -1.69 8.83 -5.88
CA THR A 117 -0.66 7.88 -5.43
C THR A 117 0.17 7.34 -6.58
N TYR A 118 1.45 7.11 -6.34
CA TYR A 118 2.35 6.43 -7.27
C TYR A 118 3.34 5.57 -6.49
N VAL A 119 4.12 4.73 -7.18
CA VAL A 119 5.17 3.97 -6.51
C VAL A 119 6.42 4.85 -6.32
N CYS A 120 6.73 5.17 -5.07
CA CYS A 120 7.95 5.85 -4.67
C CYS A 120 9.07 4.81 -4.47
N GLU A 121 10.00 4.75 -5.43
CA GLU A 121 11.09 3.78 -5.42
C GLU A 121 12.02 3.91 -4.20
N PRO A 122 12.50 5.11 -3.80
CA PRO A 122 13.39 5.23 -2.64
C PRO A 122 12.77 4.75 -1.33
N LEU A 123 11.44 4.87 -1.19
CA LEU A 123 10.69 4.45 -0.01
C LEU A 123 10.14 3.01 -0.12
N CYS A 124 10.24 2.40 -1.31
CA CYS A 124 9.65 1.12 -1.68
C CYS A 124 8.16 1.01 -1.30
N CYS A 125 7.35 2.03 -1.59
CA CYS A 125 5.93 2.04 -1.24
C CYS A 125 5.07 2.84 -2.23
N LEU A 126 3.75 2.70 -2.13
CA LEU A 126 2.83 3.67 -2.71
C LEU A 126 2.83 4.94 -1.86
N PHE A 127 3.18 6.07 -2.48
CA PHE A 127 3.24 7.36 -1.82
C PHE A 127 2.21 8.33 -2.43
N PRO A 128 1.43 9.05 -1.60
CA PRO A 128 0.55 10.11 -2.08
C PRO A 128 1.36 11.39 -2.33
N GLU A 129 1.58 11.76 -3.59
CA GLU A 129 2.34 12.98 -3.93
C GLU A 129 1.53 14.25 -3.63
N ARG A 130 0.22 14.19 -3.91
CA ARG A 130 -0.70 15.32 -3.78
C ARG A 130 -2.04 14.88 -3.24
N LEU A 131 -2.65 15.74 -2.44
CA LEU A 131 -4.04 15.64 -2.03
C LEU A 131 -4.84 16.73 -2.74
N GLN A 132 -5.88 16.34 -3.45
CA GLN A 132 -6.83 17.28 -4.04
C GLN A 132 -8.09 17.34 -3.18
N LEU A 133 -8.36 18.52 -2.62
CA LEU A 133 -9.61 18.81 -1.93
C LEU A 133 -10.55 19.50 -2.92
N SER A 134 -11.76 18.97 -3.09
CA SER A 134 -12.76 19.53 -3.99
C SER A 134 -14.01 19.91 -3.21
N LEU A 135 -14.47 21.14 -3.37
CA LEU A 135 -15.68 21.67 -2.73
C LEU A 135 -16.83 21.72 -3.72
N SER A 136 -18.04 21.89 -3.17
CA SER A 136 -19.22 22.21 -3.96
C SER A 136 -18.99 23.45 -4.84
N GLY A 137 -19.41 23.39 -6.10
CA GLY A 137 -19.19 24.46 -7.08
C GLY A 137 -17.91 24.32 -7.92
N GLY A 138 -17.20 23.19 -7.83
CA GLY A 138 -16.07 22.87 -8.71
C GLY A 138 -14.74 23.50 -8.31
N ILE A 139 -14.66 24.07 -7.10
CA ILE A 139 -13.42 24.65 -6.57
C ILE A 139 -12.53 23.51 -6.07
N THR A 140 -11.29 23.45 -6.57
CA THR A 140 -10.31 22.42 -6.19
C THR A 140 -9.03 23.04 -5.62
N PHE A 141 -8.56 22.51 -4.50
CA PHE A 141 -7.32 22.90 -3.84
C PHE A 141 -6.33 21.73 -3.85
N PRO A 142 -5.23 21.82 -4.61
CA PRO A 142 -4.14 20.86 -4.52
C PRO A 142 -3.26 21.17 -3.30
N VAL A 143 -2.94 20.15 -2.53
CA VAL A 143 -1.98 20.18 -1.43
C VAL A 143 -0.83 19.28 -1.82
N ASP A 144 0.35 19.87 -1.97
CA ASP A 144 1.57 19.15 -2.29
C ASP A 144 2.14 18.47 -1.03
N LEU A 145 2.47 17.19 -1.12
CA LEU A 145 3.06 16.39 -0.06
C LEU A 145 4.55 16.10 -0.29
N LYS A 146 5.18 16.70 -1.30
CA LYS A 146 6.59 16.51 -1.65
C LYS A 146 7.55 16.70 -0.48
N ASN A 147 7.30 17.68 0.39
CA ASN A 147 8.15 17.91 1.56
C ASN A 147 8.16 16.71 2.53
N ILE A 148 7.04 15.98 2.63
CA ILE A 148 6.96 14.75 3.42
C ILE A 148 7.79 13.66 2.75
N GLU A 149 7.65 13.50 1.43
CA GLU A 149 8.44 12.54 0.65
C GLU A 149 9.94 12.78 0.83
N GLU A 150 10.41 14.00 0.56
CA GLU A 150 11.82 14.38 0.64
C GLU A 150 12.39 14.16 2.03
N THR A 151 11.61 14.44 3.08
CA THR A 151 12.01 14.18 4.46
C THR A 151 12.23 12.69 4.71
N LEU A 152 11.31 11.84 4.25
CA LEU A 152 11.41 10.39 4.42
C LEU A 152 12.55 9.80 3.58
N ILE A 153 12.79 10.31 2.38
CA ILE A 153 13.92 9.91 1.53
C ILE A 153 15.23 10.28 2.21
N ALA A 154 15.36 11.50 2.73
CA ALA A 154 16.55 11.94 3.46
C ALA A 154 16.79 11.09 4.73
N MET A 155 15.73 10.61 5.39
CA MET A 155 15.84 9.64 6.48
C MET A 155 16.33 8.27 6.00
N ALA A 156 15.86 7.81 4.83
CA ALA A 156 16.30 6.55 4.23
C ALA A 156 17.81 6.59 3.94
N GLU A 157 18.27 7.67 3.32
CA GLU A 157 19.67 7.90 2.96
C GLU A 157 20.58 7.99 4.20
N LYS A 158 20.06 8.53 5.31
CA LYS A 158 20.76 8.58 6.61
C LYS A 158 20.73 7.27 7.39
N GLY A 159 19.99 6.26 6.92
CA GLY A 159 19.86 4.95 7.57
C GLY A 159 18.98 4.94 8.82
N ASN A 160 18.24 6.01 9.12
CA ASN A 160 17.39 6.11 10.31
C ASN A 160 15.89 5.88 10.03
N LEU A 161 15.50 5.72 8.76
CA LEU A 161 14.11 5.50 8.38
C LEU A 161 13.52 4.20 8.96
N CYS A 162 14.31 3.14 9.10
CA CYS A 162 13.82 1.87 9.66
C CYS A 162 13.38 2.04 11.12
N ASP A 163 14.24 2.62 11.95
CA ASP A 163 13.95 2.88 13.36
C ASP A 163 12.76 3.82 13.51
N TRP A 164 12.71 4.88 12.68
CA TRP A 164 11.58 5.80 12.66
C TRP A 164 10.27 5.10 12.26
N LYS A 165 10.29 4.23 11.23
CA LYS A 165 9.12 3.45 10.82
C LYS A 165 8.62 2.53 11.93
N GLU A 166 9.51 1.93 12.71
CA GLU A 166 9.12 1.09 13.84
C GLU A 166 8.46 1.91 14.96
N GLN A 167 9.01 3.07 15.29
CA GLN A 167 8.43 4.00 16.27
C GLN A 167 7.06 4.51 15.81
N GLU A 168 6.97 4.99 14.57
CA GLU A 168 5.73 5.54 13.98
C GLU A 168 4.66 4.46 13.89
N ARG A 169 5.03 3.22 13.54
CA ARG A 169 4.11 2.09 13.54
C ARG A 169 3.49 1.88 14.92
N LYS A 170 4.28 1.91 16.00
CA LYS A 170 3.77 1.75 17.38
C LYS A 170 2.83 2.89 17.77
N ALA A 171 3.21 4.14 17.48
CA ALA A 171 2.37 5.30 17.74
C ALA A 171 1.05 5.24 16.98
N ALA A 172 1.10 5.02 15.66
CA ALA A 172 -0.07 5.02 14.81
C ALA A 172 -1.05 3.90 15.18
N ILE A 173 -0.56 2.69 15.46
CA ILE A 173 -1.41 1.55 15.88
C ILE A 173 -2.06 1.84 17.22
N SER A 174 -1.28 2.30 18.20
CA SER A 174 -1.78 2.56 19.55
C SER A 174 -2.82 3.68 19.56
N SER A 175 -2.55 4.76 18.82
CA SER A 175 -3.47 5.88 18.63
C SER A 175 -4.80 5.43 17.98
N ARG A 176 -4.73 4.63 16.91
CA ARG A 176 -5.94 4.13 16.21
C ARG A 176 -6.78 3.19 17.07
N ILE A 177 -6.15 2.29 17.84
CA ILE A 177 -6.86 1.39 18.76
C ILE A 177 -7.53 2.19 19.87
N ASN A 178 -6.82 3.14 20.49
CA ASN A 178 -7.36 4.02 21.53
C ASN A 178 -8.54 4.85 21.00
N LEU A 179 -8.43 5.42 19.79
CA LEU A 179 -9.51 6.15 19.14
C LEU A 179 -10.73 5.27 18.91
N GLY A 180 -10.55 4.04 18.42
CA GLY A 180 -11.64 3.08 18.21
C GLY A 180 -12.35 2.70 19.51
N ILE A 181 -11.60 2.47 20.58
CA ILE A 181 -12.15 2.20 21.92
C ILE A 181 -12.96 3.40 22.43
N ALA A 182 -12.43 4.61 22.31
CA ALA A 182 -13.12 5.83 22.72
C ALA A 182 -14.41 6.05 21.92
N GLN A 183 -14.39 5.81 20.60
CA GLN A 183 -15.56 5.92 19.73
C GLN A 183 -16.64 4.86 20.03
N ALA A 184 -16.25 3.68 20.49
CA ALA A 184 -17.19 2.66 20.93
C ALA A 184 -17.93 3.03 22.24
N GLY A 185 -17.55 4.14 22.89
CA GLY A 185 -18.25 4.67 24.07
C GLY A 185 -18.09 3.82 25.32
N VAL A 186 -17.09 2.93 25.37
CA VAL A 186 -16.89 2.03 26.50
C VAL A 186 -16.11 2.75 27.59
N THR A 187 -16.83 3.26 28.59
CA THR A 187 -16.30 4.16 29.63
C THR A 187 -15.50 3.46 30.73
N ALA A 188 -15.52 2.13 30.80
CA ALA A 188 -14.84 1.35 31.83
C ALA A 188 -14.17 0.10 31.23
N ILE A 189 -13.22 0.29 30.31
CA ILE A 189 -12.31 -0.79 29.88
C ILE A 189 -11.05 -0.74 30.74
N ASP A 190 -10.82 -1.76 31.56
CA ASP A 190 -9.54 -1.96 32.24
C ASP A 190 -8.41 -2.28 31.23
N ASP A 191 -7.16 -2.16 31.66
CA ASP A 191 -6.02 -2.35 30.75
C ASP A 191 -5.93 -3.80 30.22
N ALA A 192 -6.47 -4.78 30.95
CA ALA A 192 -6.48 -6.17 30.50
C ALA A 192 -7.41 -6.38 29.30
N ILE A 193 -8.61 -5.78 29.33
CA ILE A 193 -9.55 -5.84 28.22
C ILE A 193 -9.03 -5.00 27.04
N LYS A 194 -8.41 -3.83 27.28
CA LYS A 194 -7.76 -3.05 26.20
C LYS A 194 -6.68 -3.86 25.49
N ASN A 195 -5.80 -4.52 26.24
CA ASN A 195 -4.74 -5.36 25.68
C ASN A 195 -5.32 -6.55 24.89
N LYS A 196 -6.42 -7.14 25.34
CA LYS A 196 -7.11 -8.20 24.61
C LYS A 196 -7.74 -7.72 23.30
N ILE A 197 -8.33 -6.52 23.29
CA ILE A 197 -8.84 -5.87 22.07
C ILE A 197 -7.69 -5.59 21.13
N ALA A 198 -6.61 -4.98 21.63
CA ALA A 198 -5.43 -4.65 20.83
C ALA A 198 -4.80 -5.89 20.20
N ALA A 199 -4.61 -6.96 20.97
CA ALA A 199 -4.08 -8.23 20.48
C ALA A 199 -4.95 -8.81 19.35
N LYS A 200 -6.28 -8.83 19.53
CA LYS A 200 -7.21 -9.29 18.48
C LYS A 200 -7.17 -8.41 17.23
N VAL A 201 -7.07 -7.09 17.38
CA VAL A 201 -6.97 -6.17 16.24
C VAL A 201 -5.66 -6.42 15.48
N ILE A 202 -4.53 -6.55 16.18
CA ILE A 202 -3.22 -6.84 15.59
C ILE A 202 -3.23 -8.19 14.85
N GLU A 203 -3.80 -9.22 15.47
CA GLU A 203 -3.97 -10.55 14.88
C GLU A 203 -4.82 -10.50 13.61
N ASN A 204 -6.02 -9.91 13.69
CA ASN A 204 -6.96 -9.84 12.56
C ASN A 204 -6.47 -8.99 11.39
N THR A 205 -5.57 -8.03 11.64
CA THR A 205 -5.00 -7.15 10.61
C THR A 205 -3.66 -7.65 10.09
N ASN A 206 -3.18 -8.82 10.53
CA ASN A 206 -1.88 -9.40 10.16
C ASN A 206 -0.70 -8.42 10.34
N LEU A 207 -0.78 -7.51 11.31
CA LEU A 207 0.27 -6.55 11.59
C LEU A 207 1.43 -7.25 12.31
N LYS A 208 2.35 -7.83 11.54
CA LYS A 208 3.55 -8.50 12.07
C LYS A 208 4.41 -7.51 12.87
N ASN A 209 4.88 -7.95 14.03
CA ASN A 209 5.73 -7.18 14.94
C ASN A 209 5.11 -5.85 15.43
N ALA A 210 3.79 -5.72 15.41
CA ALA A 210 3.11 -4.60 16.04
C ALA A 210 3.05 -4.77 17.56
N ALA A 211 3.38 -3.71 18.29
CA ALA A 211 3.19 -3.61 19.72
C ALA A 211 2.15 -2.53 20.02
N PHE A 212 1.21 -2.83 20.91
CA PHE A 212 0.31 -1.84 21.47
C PHE A 212 0.90 -1.30 22.76
N GLU A 213 1.10 0.01 22.80
CA GLU A 213 1.58 0.73 23.97
C GLU A 213 0.59 1.88 24.24
N PRO A 214 -0.33 1.73 25.20
CA PRO A 214 -1.51 2.60 25.32
C PRO A 214 -1.18 4.09 25.53
N ASN A 215 0.01 4.38 26.07
CA ASN A 215 0.49 5.74 26.34
C ASN A 215 1.67 6.16 25.45
N TYR A 216 1.93 5.44 24.34
CA TYR A 216 3.03 5.78 23.45
C TYR A 216 2.70 7.04 22.66
N ALA A 217 3.51 8.07 22.89
CA ALA A 217 3.54 9.28 22.09
C ALA A 217 4.93 9.39 21.47
N GLN A 218 5.00 9.48 20.15
CA GLN A 218 6.21 9.86 19.46
C GLN A 218 6.29 11.38 19.43
N SER A 219 7.46 11.94 19.78
CA SER A 219 7.73 13.38 19.73
C SER A 219 7.90 13.87 18.31
#